data_AF-A0AAV5S6P4-F1
#
_entry.id   AF-A0AAV5S6P4-F1
#
_cell.length_a   1.000
_cell.length_b   1.000
_cell.length_c   1.000
_cell.angle_alpha   90.00
_cell.angle_beta   90.00
_cell.angle_gamma   90.00
#
_symmetry.space_group_name_H-M   'P 1'
#
loop_
_entity.id
_entity.type
_entity.pdbx_description
1 polymer ?
#
loop_
_entity_poly.entity_id
_entity_poly.type
_entity_poly.pdbx_seq_one_letter_code
_entity_poly.pdbx_strand_id
1 'polypeptide(L)'
;MAGQEVLGASITFILVYRRNVREVEVLKQGAVIHQYSVARAYQLNENIALMKMFTRMVGPLMAATTPAFLFYPAYRLIPGGIGYDGLRYFSIDMYDLWLAV
;
A
#
# COMPACT_ATOMS: atom_id res chain seq x y z
N MET A 1 -14.68 8.97 -7.22
CA MET A 1 -13.48 9.79 -7.48
C MET A 1 -12.24 9.24 -6.77
N ALA A 2 -12.27 8.93 -5.46
CA ALA A 2 -11.09 8.39 -4.74
C ALA A 2 -10.46 7.11 -5.34
N GLY A 3 -11.26 6.17 -5.87
CA GLY A 3 -10.73 4.92 -6.44
C GLY A 3 -9.85 5.09 -7.68
N GLN A 4 -10.12 6.10 -8.52
CA GLN A 4 -9.31 6.37 -9.72
C GLN A 4 -7.95 6.97 -9.36
N GLU A 5 -7.91 7.81 -8.32
CA GLU A 5 -6.67 8.44 -7.83
C GLU A 5 -5.73 7.41 -7.20
N VAL A 6 -6.27 6.47 -6.40
CA VAL A 6 -5.49 5.39 -5.79
C VAL A 6 -4.89 4.46 -6.85
N LEU A 7 -5.67 4.13 -7.89
CA LEU A 7 -5.17 3.33 -9.01
C LEU A 7 -4.07 4.07 -9.77
N GLY A 8 -4.28 5.36 -10.08
CA GLY A 8 -3.28 6.20 -10.74
C GLY A 8 -1.97 6.32 -9.95
N ALA A 9 -2.06 6.53 -8.64
CA ALA A 9 -0.91 6.60 -7.74
C ALA A 9 -0.15 5.27 -7.68
N SER A 10 -0.87 4.16 -7.59
CA SER A 10 -0.29 2.80 -7.56
C SER A 10 0.46 2.47 -8.85
N ILE A 11 -0.14 2.79 -10.01
CA ILE A 11 0.50 2.59 -11.32
C ILE A 11 1.76 3.44 -11.43
N THR A 12 1.67 4.72 -11.06
CA THR A 12 2.81 5.64 -11.09
C THR A 12 3.95 5.14 -10.20
N PHE A 13 3.63 4.67 -8.99
CA PHE A 13 4.60 4.09 -8.06
C PHE A 13 5.32 2.88 -8.66
N ILE A 14 4.60 1.94 -9.27
CA ILE A 14 5.18 0.76 -9.92
C ILE A 14 6.09 1.16 -11.08
N LEU A 15 5.66 2.10 -11.93
CA LEU A 15 6.44 2.58 -13.06
C LEU A 15 7.74 3.25 -12.60
N VAL A 16 7.68 4.11 -11.59
CA VAL A 16 8.86 4.76 -11.00
C VAL A 16 9.81 3.72 -10.40
N TYR A 17 9.28 2.72 -9.67
CA TYR A 17 10.11 1.67 -9.08
C TYR A 17 10.88 0.89 -10.15
N ARG A 18 10.18 0.46 -11.21
CA ARG A 18 10.80 -0.29 -12.32
C ARG A 18 11.83 0.56 -13.06
N ARG A 19 11.55 1.85 -13.25
CA ARG A 19 12.51 2.78 -13.86
C ARG A 19 13.76 2.93 -13.01
N ASN A 20 13.62 3.13 -11.70
CA ASN A 20 14.76 3.28 -10.79
C ASN A 20 15.66 2.03 -10.79
N VAL A 21 15.07 0.83 -10.76
CA VAL A 21 15.82 -0.42 -10.84
C VAL A 21 16.58 -0.55 -12.17
N ARG A 22 15.91 -0.25 -13.29
CA ARG A 22 16.52 -0.29 -14.62
C ARG A 22 17.67 0.72 -14.77
N GLU A 23 17.53 1.93 -14.24
CA GLU A 23 18.58 2.95 -14.26
C GLU A 23 19.83 2.48 -13.49
N VAL A 24 19.65 1.79 -12.35
CA VAL A 24 20.76 1.19 -11.61
C VAL A 24 21.44 0.06 -12.41
N GLU A 25 20.68 -0.76 -13.14
CA GLU A 25 21.25 -1.79 -14.02
C GLU A 25 22.06 -1.18 -15.17
N VAL A 26 21.54 -0.13 -15.81
CA VAL A 26 22.25 0.59 -16.87
C VAL A 26 23.54 1.23 -16.35
N LEU A 27 23.51 1.84 -15.16
CA LEU A 27 24.70 2.41 -14.52
C LEU A 27 25.77 1.34 -14.21
N LYS A 28 25.37 0.09 -13.96
CA LYS A 28 26.30 -1.03 -13.73
C LYS A 28 26.92 -1.57 -15.03
N GLN A 29 26.24 -1.42 -16.17
CA GLN A 29 26.65 -2.03 -17.45
C GLN A 29 27.62 -1.18 -18.29
N GLY A 30 27.83 0.09 -17.98
CA GLY A 30 28.69 0.96 -18.79
C GLY A 30 29.17 2.20 -18.05
N ALA A 31 30.05 2.03 -17.06
CA ALA A 31 30.69 3.14 -16.37
C ALA A 31 31.62 3.92 -17.32
N VAL A 32 31.04 4.81 -18.13
CA VAL A 32 31.77 5.77 -18.97
C VAL A 32 32.33 6.86 -18.04
N ILE A 33 33.65 7.03 -18.07
CA ILE A 33 34.48 7.85 -17.16
C ILE A 33 34.03 9.34 -17.04
N HIS A 34 33.11 9.81 -17.89
CA HIS A 34 32.55 11.17 -17.86
C HIS A 34 31.03 11.30 -17.65
N GLN A 35 30.28 10.19 -17.57
CA GLN A 35 28.83 10.22 -17.30
C GLN A 35 28.46 9.70 -15.90
N TYR A 36 29.45 9.22 -15.15
CA TYR A 36 29.25 8.66 -13.81
C TYR A 36 29.26 9.76 -12.75
N SER A 37 28.09 10.11 -12.23
CA SER A 37 27.97 10.90 -11.00
C SER A 37 27.71 9.95 -9.83
N VAL A 38 28.66 9.87 -8.91
CA VAL A 38 28.55 9.11 -7.65
C VAL A 38 27.25 9.50 -6.93
N ALA A 39 26.93 10.79 -6.88
CA ALA A 39 25.71 11.30 -6.25
C ALA A 39 24.43 10.72 -6.87
N ARG A 40 24.36 10.55 -8.19
CA ARG A 40 23.19 9.97 -8.88
C ARG A 40 22.99 8.49 -8.50
N ALA A 41 24.08 7.74 -8.39
CA ALA A 41 24.00 6.34 -7.97
C ALA A 41 23.53 6.21 -6.51
N TYR A 42 23.99 7.10 -5.62
CA TYR A 42 23.49 7.15 -4.23
C TYR A 42 21.99 7.47 -4.17
N GLN A 43 21.55 8.51 -4.87
CA GLN A 43 20.13 8.92 -4.93
C GLN A 43 19.22 7.79 -5.43
N LEU A 44 19.63 7.06 -6.47
CA LEU A 44 18.84 5.95 -7.01
C LEU A 44 18.74 4.78 -6.01
N ASN A 45 19.84 4.43 -5.34
CA ASN A 45 19.85 3.37 -4.35
C ASN A 45 19.00 3.73 -3.12
N GLU A 46 19.07 4.99 -2.67
CA GLU A 46 18.22 5.50 -1.59
C GLU A 46 16.74 5.44 -1.95
N ASN A 47 16.37 5.91 -3.15
CA ASN A 47 14.99 5.83 -3.65
C ASN A 47 14.48 4.38 -3.69
N ILE A 48 15.29 3.43 -4.17
CA ILE A 48 14.92 2.01 -4.19
C ILE A 48 14.75 1.47 -2.76
N ALA A 49 15.61 1.87 -1.83
CA ALA A 49 15.51 1.46 -0.43
C ALA A 49 14.21 1.97 0.21
N LEU A 50 13.84 3.24 -0.01
CA LEU A 50 12.57 3.82 0.44
C LEU A 50 11.38 3.08 -0.17
N MET A 51 11.38 2.84 -1.48
CA MET A 51 10.27 2.13 -2.14
C MET A 51 10.11 0.68 -1.66
N LYS A 52 11.21 -0.01 -1.33
CA LYS A 52 11.18 -1.33 -0.69
C LYS A 52 10.61 -1.26 0.72
N MET A 53 10.99 -0.25 1.50
CA MET A 53 10.43 -0.01 2.83
C MET A 53 8.93 0.20 2.77
N PHE A 54 8.46 1.09 1.89
CA PHE A 54 7.02 1.33 1.70
C PHE A 54 6.28 0.05 1.32
N THR A 55 6.80 -0.72 0.37
CA THR A 55 6.20 -2.01 -0.03
C THR A 55 6.08 -3.00 1.13
N ARG A 56 7.06 -3.06 2.03
CA ARG A 56 7.01 -3.91 3.22
C ARG A 56 5.97 -3.45 4.24
N MET A 57 5.72 -2.15 4.33
CA MET A 57 4.72 -1.59 5.25
C MET A 57 3.28 -1.80 4.76
N VAL A 58 3.05 -2.02 3.46
CA VAL A 58 1.70 -2.26 2.92
C VAL A 58 1.04 -3.46 3.58
N GLY A 59 1.75 -4.58 3.76
CA GLY A 59 1.16 -5.79 4.36
C GLY A 59 0.58 -5.56 5.77
N PRO A 60 1.40 -5.09 6.72
CA PRO A 60 0.93 -4.74 8.07
C PRO A 60 -0.19 -3.69 8.06
N LEU A 61 -0.09 -2.66 7.21
CA LEU A 61 -1.07 -1.59 7.15
C LEU A 61 -2.42 -2.07 6.59
N MET A 62 -2.40 -2.96 5.61
CA MET A 62 -3.60 -3.65 5.11
C MET A 62 -4.20 -4.55 6.19
N ALA A 63 -3.38 -5.34 6.90
CA ALA A 63 -3.88 -6.19 7.99
C ALA A 63 -4.51 -5.35 9.13
N ALA A 64 -3.92 -4.19 9.45
CA ALA A 64 -4.43 -3.27 10.45
C ALA A 64 -5.74 -2.59 10.04
N THR A 65 -5.92 -2.29 8.75
CA THR A 65 -7.10 -1.55 8.28
C THR A 65 -8.25 -2.46 7.83
N THR A 66 -7.96 -3.69 7.41
CA THR A 66 -8.94 -4.64 6.85
C THR A 66 -10.16 -4.86 7.77
N PRO A 67 -10.02 -5.10 9.08
CA PRO A 67 -11.19 -5.38 9.92
C PRO A 67 -12.16 -4.20 10.00
N ALA A 68 -11.65 -2.96 10.06
CA ALA A 68 -12.49 -1.76 10.02
C ALA A 68 -13.28 -1.65 8.70
N PHE A 69 -12.64 -1.97 7.57
CA PHE A 69 -13.28 -1.97 6.26
C PHE A 69 -14.20 -3.17 5.99
N LEU A 70 -14.13 -4.24 6.79
CA LEU A 70 -15.01 -5.40 6.66
C LEU A 70 -16.22 -5.32 7.57
N PHE A 71 -16.03 -5.00 8.85
CA PHE A 71 -17.08 -5.09 9.86
C PHE A 71 -18.17 -4.03 9.70
N TYR A 72 -17.81 -2.79 9.37
CA TYR A 72 -18.80 -1.72 9.20
C TYR A 72 -19.74 -1.94 7.99
N PRO A 73 -19.25 -2.31 6.79
CA PRO A 73 -20.13 -2.68 5.69
C PRO A 73 -20.96 -3.92 5.98
N ALA A 74 -20.41 -4.92 6.68
CA ALA A 74 -21.17 -6.11 7.08
C ALA A 74 -22.37 -5.74 7.96
N TYR A 75 -22.17 -4.88 8.97
CA TYR A 75 -23.28 -4.34 9.78
C TYR A 75 -24.33 -3.61 8.94
N ARG A 76 -23.90 -2.81 7.95
CA ARG A 76 -24.79 -1.99 7.13
C ARG A 76 -25.59 -2.81 6.11
N LEU A 77 -25.02 -3.89 5.59
CA LEU A 77 -25.65 -4.71 4.55
C LEU A 77 -26.61 -5.76 5.11
N ILE A 78 -26.47 -6.15 6.39
CA ILE A 78 -27.40 -7.09 7.04
C ILE A 78 -28.64 -6.30 7.51
N PRO A 79 -29.82 -6.49 6.88
CA PRO A 79 -31.04 -5.81 7.31
C PRO A 79 -31.49 -6.35 8.68
N GLY A 80 -32.12 -5.51 9.49
CA GLY A 80 -32.66 -5.92 10.79
C GLY A 80 -33.96 -6.72 10.65
N GLY A 81 -34.22 -7.61 11.62
CA GLY A 81 -35.51 -8.29 11.73
C GLY A 81 -35.70 -9.52 10.85
N ILE A 82 -34.64 -10.01 10.20
CA ILE A 82 -34.62 -11.27 9.44
C ILE A 82 -34.03 -12.46 10.22
N GLY A 83 -33.81 -12.30 11.54
CA GLY A 83 -33.23 -13.33 12.41
C GLY A 83 -31.69 -13.37 12.45
N TYR A 84 -31.01 -12.52 11.67
CA TYR A 84 -29.55 -12.36 11.67
C TYR A 84 -29.04 -11.23 12.57
N ASP A 85 -29.87 -10.75 13.50
CA ASP A 85 -29.55 -9.60 14.35
C ASP A 85 -28.30 -9.86 15.22
N GLY A 86 -28.05 -11.11 15.63
CA GLY A 86 -26.82 -11.49 16.35
C GLY A 86 -25.54 -11.24 15.55
N LEU A 87 -25.53 -11.59 14.25
CA LEU A 87 -24.39 -11.33 13.37
C LEU A 87 -24.20 -9.83 13.10
N ARG A 88 -25.30 -9.08 13.05
CA ARG A 88 -25.29 -7.63 12.91
C ARG A 88 -24.66 -6.96 14.14
N TYR A 89 -25.11 -7.30 15.35
CA TYR A 89 -24.53 -6.75 16.59
C TYR A 89 -23.07 -7.18 16.79
N PHE A 90 -22.76 -8.44 16.53
CA PHE A 90 -21.38 -8.92 16.56
C PHE A 90 -20.45 -8.12 15.62
N SER A 91 -20.94 -7.76 14.43
CA SER A 91 -20.14 -6.99 13.46
C SER A 91 -19.83 -5.58 13.96
N ILE A 92 -20.80 -4.88 14.58
CA ILE A 92 -20.54 -3.54 15.12
C ILE A 92 -19.66 -3.59 16.39
N ASP A 93 -19.84 -4.60 17.25
CA ASP A 93 -19.01 -4.78 18.43
C ASP A 93 -17.55 -5.08 18.05
N MET A 94 -17.32 -5.89 17.01
CA MET A 94 -15.97 -6.14 16.48
C MET A 94 -15.36 -4.93 15.79
N TYR A 95 -16.18 -4.10 15.15
CA TYR A 95 -15.72 -2.82 14.60
C TYR A 95 -15.26 -1.88 15.71
N ASP A 96 -16.06 -1.71 16.76
CA ASP A 96 -15.75 -0.85 17.91
C ASP A 96 -14.53 -1.37 18.69
N LEU A 97 -14.46 -2.68 18.94
CA LEU A 97 -13.29 -3.31 19.57
C LEU A 97 -12.03 -3.05 18.75
N TRP A 98 -12.09 -3.19 17.42
CA TRP A 98 -10.94 -2.98 16.56
C TRP A 98 -10.48 -1.52 16.51
N LEU A 99 -11.38 -0.55 16.65
CA LEU A 99 -11.04 0.87 16.75
C LEU A 99 -10.53 1.28 18.14
N ALA A 100 -10.87 0.50 19.17
CA ALA A 100 -10.43 0.75 20.54
C ALA A 100 -9.01 0.22 20.82
N VAL A 101 -8.51 -0.70 19.99
CA VAL A 101 -7.15 -1.25 20.01
C VAL A 101 -6.19 -0.33 19.25
#